data_AF-A0A8S1NYI3-F1
#
_entry.id   AF-A0A8S1NYI3-F1
#
_cell.length_a   1.000
_cell.length_b   1.000
_cell.length_c   1.000
_cell.angle_alpha   90.00
_cell.angle_beta   90.00
_cell.angle_gamma   90.00
#
_symmetry.space_group_name_H-M   'P 1'
#
loop_
_entity.id
_entity.type
_entity.pdbx_description
1 polymer ?
#
loop_
_entity_poly.entity_id
_entity_poly.type
_entity_poly.pdbx_seq_one_letter_code
_entity_poly.pdbx_strand_id
1 'polypeptide(L)'
;MMQTFAIAISISAIKSLTLNLNDICHCSQLIQEFECLNSAQECNWDYSSKKCLETPCSEILIQSSCLQQSQRCYWIQGLCQNFTACVNLQGQNQNQCLNQNIFCPTSNGTNCLSPQNLQNCTSISTPNNCNNFVSTTGLCMWNGKSCIEATSCSQLYSNSTPSCDSSRCSFNSTNLCQPKVCGQYLYEYQCAQGISTFGPYLNNIIGCYWNQDSNECQDFDPEIMDNIDCYTYSFGTYHWDKKKGEKGDCVSCFQQLLIFSIIMIILI
;
A
#
# COMPACT_ATOMS: atom_id res chain seq x y z
N MET A 1 4.32 46.34 34.14
CA MET A 1 3.42 45.81 33.10
C MET A 1 4.16 44.73 32.34
N MET A 2 3.94 43.45 32.66
CA MET A 2 4.53 42.33 31.91
C MET A 2 3.65 42.05 30.70
N GLN A 3 4.19 42.22 29.50
CA GLN A 3 3.55 41.79 28.26
C GLN A 3 3.72 40.26 28.13
N THR A 4 2.62 39.53 28.19
CA THR A 4 2.57 38.10 27.88
C THR A 4 2.51 37.94 26.36
N PHE A 5 3.59 37.47 25.75
CA PHE A 5 3.60 37.09 24.34
C PHE A 5 2.99 35.70 24.19
N ALA A 6 1.80 35.62 23.59
CA ALA A 6 1.22 34.35 23.15
C ALA A 6 1.88 33.94 21.83
N ILE A 7 2.77 32.96 21.87
CA ILE A 7 3.33 32.33 20.66
C ILE A 7 2.25 31.40 20.12
N ALA A 8 1.59 31.80 19.04
CA ALA A 8 0.71 30.92 18.28
C ALA A 8 1.60 29.96 17.48
N ILE A 9 1.78 28.74 18.01
CA ILE A 9 2.40 27.65 17.25
C ILE A 9 1.39 27.20 16.21
N SER A 10 1.54 27.68 14.97
CA SER A 10 0.82 27.13 13.83
C SER A 10 1.35 25.72 13.58
N ILE A 11 0.57 24.71 13.97
CA ILE A 11 0.85 23.31 13.64
C ILE A 11 0.60 23.17 12.14
N SER A 12 1.66 23.29 11.34
CA SER A 12 1.62 22.91 9.93
C SER A 12 1.19 21.45 9.87
N ALA A 13 0.04 21.16 9.27
CA ALA A 13 -0.38 19.80 9.01
C ALA A 13 0.62 19.19 8.02
N ILE A 14 1.53 18.35 8.53
CA ILE A 14 2.43 17.56 7.70
C ILE A 14 1.53 16.64 6.89
N LYS A 15 1.48 16.86 5.58
CA LYS A 15 0.70 16.02 4.67
C LYS A 15 1.56 14.81 4.34
N SER A 16 1.31 13.69 5.01
CA SER A 16 1.98 12.42 4.71
C SER A 16 1.75 12.02 3.25
N LEU A 17 2.82 11.59 2.57
CA LEU A 17 2.74 11.06 1.21
C LEU A 17 2.03 9.69 1.25
N THR A 18 0.97 9.55 0.45
CA THR A 18 0.30 8.25 0.25
C THR A 18 0.88 7.58 -0.99
N LEU A 19 1.37 6.35 -0.81
CA LEU A 19 1.91 5.50 -1.85
C LEU A 19 0.79 4.57 -2.37
N ASN A 20 0.72 4.42 -3.68
CA ASN A 20 -0.23 3.57 -4.36
C ASN A 20 0.49 2.32 -4.87
N LEU A 21 0.17 1.16 -4.31
CA LEU A 21 0.77 -0.14 -4.63
C LEU A 21 0.44 -0.62 -6.06
N ASN A 22 -0.40 0.10 -6.81
CA ASN A 22 -0.51 -0.12 -8.26
C ASN A 22 0.72 0.38 -9.02
N ASP A 23 1.47 1.31 -8.41
CA ASP A 23 2.59 2.01 -9.01
C ASP A 23 3.93 1.35 -8.62
N ILE A 24 3.91 0.07 -8.22
CA ILE A 24 5.12 -0.72 -7.95
C ILE A 24 5.95 -0.82 -9.23
N CYS A 25 7.26 -0.66 -9.08
CA CYS A 25 8.22 -0.76 -10.16
C CYS A 25 8.19 -2.15 -10.79
N HIS A 26 8.12 -2.20 -12.12
CA HIS A 26 8.46 -3.42 -12.85
C HIS A 26 9.96 -3.71 -12.68
N CYS A 27 10.35 -4.99 -12.68
CA CYS A 27 11.77 -5.38 -12.58
C CYS A 27 12.62 -4.69 -13.66
N SER A 28 12.08 -4.47 -14.87
CA SER A 28 12.79 -3.75 -15.93
C SER A 28 13.11 -2.28 -15.62
N GLN A 29 12.45 -1.68 -14.63
CA GLN A 29 12.71 -0.32 -14.14
C GLN A 29 13.81 -0.29 -13.07
N LEU A 30 14.16 -1.44 -12.48
CA LEU A 30 15.21 -1.57 -11.48
C LEU A 30 16.58 -1.73 -12.18
N ILE A 31 17.22 -0.60 -12.43
CA ILE A 31 18.47 -0.53 -13.21
C ILE A 31 19.67 -0.90 -12.32
N GLN A 32 19.57 -0.72 -11.00
CA GLN A 32 20.66 -1.03 -10.08
C GLN A 32 20.56 -2.46 -9.54
N GLU A 33 21.70 -3.14 -9.45
CA GLU A 33 21.79 -4.51 -8.93
C GLU A 33 21.19 -4.62 -7.51
N PHE A 34 21.51 -3.67 -6.63
CA PHE A 34 21.05 -3.73 -5.24
C PHE A 34 19.53 -3.58 -5.12
N GLU A 35 18.86 -2.80 -5.98
CA GLU A 35 17.38 -2.69 -5.98
C GLU A 35 16.75 -4.01 -6.42
N CYS A 36 17.35 -4.64 -7.44
CA CYS A 36 16.92 -5.95 -7.90
C CYS A 36 17.09 -7.03 -6.82
N LEU A 37 18.19 -6.97 -6.06
CA LEU A 37 18.44 -7.90 -4.96
C LEU A 37 17.56 -7.59 -3.74
N ASN A 38 17.20 -6.33 -3.48
CA ASN A 38 16.26 -5.97 -2.43
C ASN A 38 14.82 -6.40 -2.79
N SER A 39 14.51 -6.50 -4.07
CA SER A 39 13.28 -7.11 -4.60
C SER A 39 13.40 -8.61 -4.86
N ALA A 40 14.36 -9.32 -4.24
CA ALA A 40 14.70 -10.72 -4.58
C ALA A 40 13.53 -11.72 -4.59
N GLN A 41 12.41 -11.40 -3.96
CA GLN A 41 11.22 -12.26 -3.99
C GLN A 41 10.38 -12.08 -5.28
N GLU A 42 10.63 -11.00 -6.02
CA GLU A 42 9.85 -10.51 -7.15
C GLU A 42 10.69 -10.47 -8.43
N CYS A 43 11.97 -10.12 -8.27
CA CYS A 43 12.92 -9.95 -9.34
C CYS A 43 14.22 -10.73 -9.10
N ASN A 44 14.92 -11.04 -10.18
CA ASN A 44 16.22 -11.70 -10.17
C ASN A 44 17.21 -10.91 -11.05
N TRP A 45 18.41 -10.67 -10.53
CA TRP A 45 19.46 -9.99 -11.27
C TRP A 45 20.20 -10.96 -12.21
N ASP A 46 20.04 -10.75 -13.51
CA ASP A 46 20.81 -11.49 -14.50
C ASP A 46 22.20 -10.88 -14.67
N TYR A 47 23.19 -11.55 -14.08
CA TYR A 47 24.60 -11.16 -14.16
C TYR A 47 25.17 -11.11 -15.59
N SER A 48 24.57 -11.83 -16.54
CA SER A 48 25.02 -11.88 -17.94
C SER A 48 24.53 -10.67 -18.72
N SER A 49 23.24 -10.35 -18.64
CA SER A 49 22.66 -9.20 -19.32
C SER A 49 22.77 -7.88 -18.55
N LYS A 50 23.13 -7.93 -17.26
CA LYS A 50 23.14 -6.79 -16.33
C LYS A 50 21.77 -6.12 -16.25
N LYS A 51 20.73 -6.94 -16.16
CA LYS A 51 19.34 -6.50 -16.08
C LYS A 51 18.63 -7.21 -14.95
N CYS A 52 17.68 -6.51 -14.36
CA CYS A 52 16.74 -7.09 -13.44
C CYS A 52 15.56 -7.71 -14.21
N LEU A 53 15.28 -8.98 -13.96
CA LEU A 53 14.25 -9.78 -14.65
C LEU A 53 13.18 -10.20 -13.64
N GLU A 54 11.95 -10.39 -14.11
CA GLU A 54 10.88 -10.91 -13.24
C GLU A 54 11.14 -12.37 -12.87
N THR A 55 10.98 -12.69 -11.57
CA THR A 55 11.00 -14.07 -11.08
C THR A 55 9.71 -14.76 -11.52
N PRO A 56 9.74 -15.92 -12.21
CA PRO A 56 8.54 -16.66 -12.58
C PRO A 56 7.63 -16.93 -11.38
N CYS A 57 6.30 -16.81 -11.51
CA CYS A 57 5.40 -17.01 -10.37
C CYS A 57 5.60 -18.39 -9.70
N SER A 58 5.94 -19.43 -10.47
CA SER A 58 6.21 -20.78 -9.95
C SER A 58 7.42 -20.88 -9.02
N GLU A 59 8.34 -19.90 -9.04
CA GLU A 59 9.51 -19.83 -8.17
C GLU A 59 9.24 -19.05 -6.88
N ILE A 60 8.08 -18.39 -6.76
CA ILE A 60 7.69 -17.63 -5.56
C ILE A 60 7.01 -18.58 -4.56
N LEU A 61 7.75 -18.93 -3.51
CA LEU A 61 7.32 -19.94 -2.52
C LEU A 61 6.55 -19.38 -1.32
N ILE A 62 6.49 -18.05 -1.18
CA ILE A 62 5.89 -17.39 -0.01
C ILE A 62 4.63 -16.63 -0.44
N GLN A 63 3.53 -16.85 0.26
CA GLN A 63 2.23 -16.26 -0.05
C GLN A 63 2.28 -14.72 -0.07
N SER A 64 2.90 -14.09 0.94
CA SER A 64 2.98 -12.63 1.01
C SER A 64 3.69 -12.03 -0.21
N SER A 65 4.78 -12.66 -0.65
CA SER A 65 5.52 -12.26 -1.86
C SER A 65 4.68 -12.44 -3.12
N CYS A 66 3.94 -13.55 -3.22
CA CYS A 66 3.03 -13.78 -4.35
C CYS A 66 1.93 -12.71 -4.40
N LEU A 67 1.41 -12.30 -3.24
CA LEU A 67 0.38 -11.26 -3.14
C LEU A 67 0.90 -9.87 -3.46
N GLN A 68 2.18 -9.56 -3.20
CA GLN A 68 2.81 -8.32 -3.68
C GLN A 68 2.87 -8.28 -5.21
N GLN A 69 3.01 -9.44 -5.85
CA GLN A 69 3.04 -9.61 -7.31
C GLN A 69 1.65 -9.86 -7.93
N SER A 70 0.57 -9.45 -7.26
CA SER A 70 -0.80 -9.78 -7.67
C SER A 70 -1.21 -9.30 -9.08
N GLN A 71 -0.45 -8.37 -9.69
CA GLN A 71 -0.70 -7.94 -11.07
C GLN A 71 -0.42 -9.06 -12.09
N ARG A 72 0.53 -9.95 -11.78
CA ARG A 72 0.99 -11.03 -12.67
C ARG A 72 0.90 -12.43 -12.05
N CYS A 73 0.77 -12.52 -10.73
CA CYS A 73 0.69 -13.78 -9.99
C CYS A 73 -0.56 -13.86 -9.11
N TYR A 74 -0.92 -15.07 -8.68
CA TYR A 74 -1.90 -15.30 -7.62
C TYR A 74 -1.52 -16.53 -6.81
N TRP A 75 -1.94 -16.56 -5.54
CA TRP A 75 -1.69 -17.66 -4.63
C TRP A 75 -2.86 -18.63 -4.61
N ILE A 76 -2.61 -19.93 -4.82
CA ILE A 76 -3.63 -20.98 -4.73
C ILE A 76 -3.02 -22.28 -4.23
N GLN A 77 -3.69 -22.93 -3.27
CA GLN A 77 -3.30 -24.25 -2.76
C GLN A 77 -1.82 -24.35 -2.33
N GLY A 78 -1.26 -23.26 -1.79
CA GLY A 78 0.12 -23.22 -1.32
C GLY A 78 1.17 -22.96 -2.41
N LEU A 79 0.74 -22.60 -3.63
CA LEU A 79 1.62 -22.30 -4.75
C LEU A 79 1.28 -20.94 -5.35
N CYS A 80 2.29 -20.26 -5.89
CA CYS A 80 2.11 -19.05 -6.67
C CYS A 80 2.05 -19.40 -8.17
N GLN A 81 1.06 -18.86 -8.88
CA GLN A 81 0.76 -19.18 -10.28
C GLN A 81 0.53 -17.91 -11.10
N ASN A 82 0.68 -18.00 -12.42
CA ASN A 82 0.47 -16.86 -13.32
C ASN A 82 -1.00 -16.42 -13.32
N PHE A 83 -1.23 -15.15 -12.98
CA PHE A 83 -2.55 -14.54 -12.98
C PHE A 83 -2.99 -14.19 -14.41
N THR A 84 -4.27 -14.42 -14.68
CA THR A 84 -4.90 -14.16 -15.99
C THR A 84 -6.19 -13.38 -15.82
N ALA A 85 -7.06 -13.82 -14.91
CA ALA A 85 -8.31 -13.13 -14.58
C ALA A 85 -8.87 -13.59 -13.23
N CYS A 86 -9.63 -12.70 -12.56
CA CYS A 86 -10.25 -13.01 -11.27
C CYS A 86 -11.24 -14.18 -11.32
N VAL A 87 -11.94 -14.35 -12.44
CA VAL A 87 -12.95 -15.41 -12.63
C VAL A 87 -12.36 -16.82 -12.56
N ASN A 88 -11.04 -16.95 -12.68
CA ASN A 88 -10.32 -18.22 -12.56
C ASN A 88 -10.00 -18.58 -11.10
N LEU A 89 -10.18 -17.65 -10.16
CA LEU A 89 -9.94 -17.86 -8.73
C LEU A 89 -11.24 -18.30 -8.05
N GLN A 90 -11.16 -19.32 -7.21
CA GLN A 90 -12.31 -19.81 -6.45
C GLN A 90 -12.36 -19.14 -5.08
N GLY A 91 -13.47 -18.50 -4.75
CA GLY A 91 -13.65 -17.87 -3.45
C GLY A 91 -15.12 -17.60 -3.18
N GLN A 92 -15.58 -17.98 -2.00
CA GLN A 92 -16.96 -17.84 -1.54
C GLN A 92 -17.25 -16.48 -0.92
N ASN A 93 -16.20 -15.73 -0.56
CA ASN A 93 -16.30 -14.40 0.03
C ASN A 93 -15.07 -13.56 -0.33
N GLN A 94 -15.17 -12.24 -0.07
CA GLN A 94 -14.11 -11.28 -0.36
C GLN A 94 -12.78 -11.64 0.31
N ASN A 95 -12.78 -12.09 1.57
CA ASN A 95 -11.55 -12.45 2.27
C ASN A 95 -10.81 -13.61 1.57
N GLN A 96 -11.53 -14.66 1.16
CA GLN A 96 -10.93 -15.77 0.40
C GLN A 96 -10.32 -15.30 -0.93
N CYS A 97 -10.95 -14.32 -1.59
CA CYS A 97 -10.44 -13.80 -2.85
C CYS A 97 -9.22 -12.90 -2.66
N LEU A 98 -9.24 -12.00 -1.67
CA LEU A 98 -8.11 -11.14 -1.32
C LEU A 98 -6.88 -11.95 -0.87
N ASN A 99 -7.08 -13.09 -0.21
CA ASN A 99 -5.99 -13.99 0.18
C ASN A 99 -5.33 -14.73 -1.01
N GLN A 100 -5.96 -14.72 -2.19
CA GLN A 100 -5.40 -15.31 -3.41
C GLN A 100 -4.80 -14.24 -4.32
N ASN A 101 -5.48 -13.11 -4.46
CA ASN A 101 -5.02 -11.99 -5.28
C ASN A 101 -5.71 -10.69 -4.83
N ILE A 102 -4.92 -9.69 -4.46
CA ILE A 102 -5.47 -8.41 -3.96
C ILE A 102 -6.22 -7.61 -5.03
N PHE A 103 -6.10 -7.92 -6.32
CA PHE A 103 -6.85 -7.33 -7.44
C PHE A 103 -8.18 -8.00 -7.72
N CYS A 104 -8.54 -9.04 -6.96
CA CYS A 104 -9.78 -9.77 -7.11
C CYS A 104 -10.62 -9.67 -5.83
N PRO A 105 -11.18 -8.50 -5.52
CA PRO A 105 -11.70 -8.19 -4.19
C PRO A 105 -13.14 -8.68 -3.99
N THR A 106 -13.80 -9.18 -5.02
CA THR A 106 -15.23 -9.52 -4.95
C THR A 106 -15.41 -11.02 -5.13
N SER A 107 -16.53 -11.55 -4.62
CA SER A 107 -16.93 -12.94 -4.85
C SER A 107 -18.41 -12.99 -5.23
N ASN A 108 -18.78 -13.91 -6.12
CA ASN A 108 -20.17 -14.27 -6.40
C ASN A 108 -20.65 -15.50 -5.61
N GLY A 109 -19.91 -15.91 -4.57
CA GLY A 109 -20.15 -17.12 -3.79
C GLY A 109 -19.47 -18.38 -4.33
N THR A 110 -18.87 -18.33 -5.53
CA THR A 110 -18.10 -19.45 -6.11
C THR A 110 -16.74 -19.01 -6.62
N ASN A 111 -16.72 -17.95 -7.44
CA ASN A 111 -15.51 -17.40 -8.04
C ASN A 111 -15.28 -15.98 -7.56
N CYS A 112 -14.02 -15.58 -7.62
CA CYS A 112 -13.64 -14.20 -7.42
C CYS A 112 -13.93 -13.36 -8.66
N LEU A 113 -14.14 -12.07 -8.42
CA LEU A 113 -14.50 -11.10 -9.45
C LEU A 113 -13.59 -9.89 -9.33
N SER A 114 -13.43 -9.19 -10.44
CA SER A 114 -12.62 -8.00 -10.57
C SER A 114 -13.24 -6.80 -9.83
N PRO A 115 -12.48 -5.72 -9.59
CA PRO A 115 -12.93 -4.59 -8.78
C PRO A 115 -14.17 -3.87 -9.30
N GLN A 116 -14.50 -4.01 -10.59
CA GLN A 116 -15.72 -3.43 -11.18
C GLN A 116 -17.02 -4.05 -10.61
N ASN A 117 -16.93 -5.20 -9.94
CA ASN A 117 -18.06 -5.87 -9.29
C ASN A 117 -18.20 -5.50 -7.81
N LEU A 118 -17.31 -4.64 -7.29
CA LEU A 118 -17.39 -4.19 -5.91
C LEU A 118 -18.71 -3.50 -5.63
N GLN A 119 -19.30 -3.87 -4.51
CA GLN A 119 -20.53 -3.28 -4.00
C GLN A 119 -20.23 -2.01 -3.19
N ASN A 120 -21.10 -1.02 -3.29
CA ASN A 120 -21.08 0.11 -2.36
C ASN A 120 -21.46 -0.37 -0.95
N CYS A 121 -20.86 0.21 0.10
CA CYS A 121 -21.19 -0.14 1.48
C CYS A 121 -22.70 -0.10 1.75
N THR A 122 -23.41 0.90 1.21
CA THR A 122 -24.86 1.10 1.39
C THR A 122 -25.73 -0.04 0.84
N SER A 123 -25.19 -0.88 -0.03
CA SER A 123 -25.91 -2.06 -0.57
C SER A 123 -25.81 -3.30 0.34
N ILE A 124 -24.96 -3.27 1.37
CA ILE A 124 -24.77 -4.36 2.31
C ILE A 124 -25.75 -4.21 3.47
N SER A 125 -26.69 -5.15 3.58
CA SER A 125 -27.80 -5.07 4.53
C SER A 125 -27.54 -5.75 5.88
N THR A 126 -26.47 -6.55 5.99
CA THR A 126 -26.18 -7.35 7.18
C THR A 126 -24.92 -6.86 7.89
N PRO A 127 -24.94 -6.66 9.23
CA PRO A 127 -23.77 -6.24 9.99
C PRO A 127 -22.53 -7.13 9.78
N ASN A 128 -22.73 -8.45 9.75
CA ASN A 128 -21.64 -9.43 9.63
C ASN A 128 -20.86 -9.33 8.31
N ASN A 129 -21.52 -8.93 7.22
CA ASN A 129 -20.88 -8.75 5.92
C ASN A 129 -20.41 -7.33 5.68
N CYS A 130 -20.78 -6.39 6.54
CA CYS A 130 -20.44 -4.98 6.37
C CYS A 130 -19.04 -4.67 6.92
N ASN A 131 -18.76 -5.12 8.14
CA ASN A 131 -17.50 -4.78 8.80
C ASN A 131 -16.32 -5.41 8.04
N ASN A 132 -15.32 -4.58 7.74
CA ASN A 132 -14.13 -4.93 6.96
C ASN A 132 -14.39 -5.27 5.47
N PHE A 133 -15.60 -5.02 4.97
CA PHE A 133 -15.84 -5.13 3.53
C PHE A 133 -15.16 -3.98 2.81
N VAL A 134 -14.37 -4.28 1.80
CA VAL A 134 -13.74 -3.30 0.91
C VAL A 134 -14.72 -3.01 -0.22
N SER A 135 -15.13 -1.75 -0.35
CA SER A 135 -15.96 -1.25 -1.44
C SER A 135 -15.14 -0.50 -2.49
N THR A 136 -15.80 0.03 -3.52
CA THR A 136 -15.16 0.89 -4.53
C THR A 136 -14.61 2.20 -3.96
N THR A 137 -15.19 2.69 -2.87
CA THR A 137 -14.84 4.00 -2.29
C THR A 137 -13.98 3.89 -1.04
N GLY A 138 -14.11 2.80 -0.28
CA GLY A 138 -13.28 2.58 0.90
C GLY A 138 -13.71 1.36 1.71
N LEU A 139 -13.25 1.30 2.96
CA LEU A 139 -13.64 0.25 3.90
C LEU A 139 -15.07 0.50 4.41
N CYS A 140 -15.87 -0.54 4.54
CA CYS A 140 -17.21 -0.47 5.07
C CYS A 140 -17.24 -0.78 6.57
N MET A 141 -18.17 -0.13 7.26
CA MET A 141 -18.44 -0.32 8.69
C MET A 141 -19.94 -0.22 9.00
N TRP A 142 -20.38 -0.97 10.01
CA TRP A 142 -21.76 -0.94 10.46
C TRP A 142 -21.96 0.15 11.52
N ASN A 143 -22.85 1.11 11.28
CA ASN A 143 -23.11 2.22 12.22
C ASN A 143 -24.27 1.97 13.21
N GLY A 144 -24.72 0.71 13.33
CA GLY A 144 -25.88 0.32 14.12
C GLY A 144 -27.21 0.33 13.35
N LYS A 145 -27.30 1.04 12.21
CA LYS A 145 -28.51 1.12 11.37
C LYS A 145 -28.28 0.61 9.94
N SER A 146 -27.16 0.97 9.33
CA SER A 146 -26.83 0.64 7.95
C SER A 146 -25.33 0.47 7.79
N CYS A 147 -24.94 -0.16 6.69
CA CYS A 147 -23.55 -0.22 6.29
C CYS A 147 -23.15 1.08 5.60
N ILE A 148 -22.09 1.71 6.10
CA ILE A 148 -21.55 2.98 5.59
C ILE A 148 -20.08 2.83 5.27
N GLU A 149 -19.55 3.76 4.48
CA GLU A 149 -18.11 3.87 4.27
C GLU A 149 -17.45 4.54 5.47
N ALA A 150 -16.35 3.96 5.94
CA ALA A 150 -15.49 4.54 6.95
C ALA A 150 -14.53 5.52 6.29
N THR A 151 -14.69 6.81 6.60
CA THR A 151 -13.81 7.88 6.11
C THR A 151 -12.79 8.32 7.15
N SER A 152 -12.95 7.89 8.41
CA SER A 152 -12.02 8.20 9.50
C SER A 152 -12.03 7.16 10.62
N CYS A 153 -10.94 7.09 11.37
CA CYS A 153 -10.83 6.27 12.58
C CYS A 153 -11.86 6.62 13.65
N SER A 154 -12.25 7.89 13.74
CA SER A 154 -13.25 8.34 14.72
C SER A 154 -14.64 7.72 14.49
N GLN A 155 -14.93 7.28 13.27
CA GLN A 155 -16.18 6.58 12.95
C GLN A 155 -16.11 5.10 13.37
N LEU A 156 -14.93 4.47 13.28
CA LEU A 156 -14.76 3.06 13.60
C LEU A 156 -15.05 2.75 15.09
N TYR A 157 -14.74 3.69 15.98
CA TYR A 157 -15.01 3.58 17.41
C TYR A 157 -16.35 4.25 17.77
N SER A 158 -17.43 3.47 17.74
CA SER A 158 -18.78 3.90 18.13
C SER A 158 -19.38 2.98 19.19
N ASN A 159 -20.43 3.43 19.89
CA ASN A 159 -21.14 2.60 20.88
C ASN A 159 -21.66 1.27 20.29
N SER A 160 -21.86 1.18 18.96
CA SER A 160 -22.29 -0.03 18.25
C SER A 160 -21.15 -0.89 17.71
N THR A 161 -19.94 -0.35 17.60
CA THR A 161 -18.74 -1.04 17.10
C THR A 161 -17.52 -0.58 17.89
N PRO A 162 -17.15 -1.25 18.99
CA PRO A 162 -15.98 -0.87 19.80
C PRO A 162 -14.68 -1.39 19.16
N SER A 163 -14.47 -1.17 17.86
CA SER A 163 -13.27 -1.64 17.15
C SER A 163 -12.54 -0.44 16.55
N CYS A 164 -11.37 -0.13 17.09
CA CYS A 164 -10.40 0.73 16.42
C CYS A 164 -9.52 -0.20 15.59
N ASP A 165 -9.69 -0.20 14.25
CA ASP A 165 -8.93 -1.09 13.36
C ASP A 165 -7.43 -0.85 13.55
N SER A 166 -6.76 -1.82 14.15
CA SER A 166 -5.36 -1.69 14.55
C SER A 166 -4.40 -1.62 13.37
N SER A 167 -4.83 -1.91 12.14
CA SER A 167 -3.99 -1.76 10.95
C SER A 167 -3.80 -0.29 10.52
N ARG A 168 -4.79 0.56 10.81
CA ARG A 168 -4.88 1.94 10.28
C ARG A 168 -5.14 3.01 11.35
N CYS A 169 -5.61 2.58 12.52
CA CYS A 169 -6.00 3.45 13.62
C CYS A 169 -5.33 3.06 14.94
N SER A 170 -5.24 4.03 15.84
CA SER A 170 -4.76 3.86 17.20
C SER A 170 -5.61 4.69 18.16
N PHE A 171 -5.64 4.28 19.43
CA PHE A 171 -6.21 5.12 20.49
C PHE A 171 -5.18 6.17 20.91
N ASN A 172 -5.63 7.41 21.03
CA ASN A 172 -4.84 8.46 21.67
C ASN A 172 -4.92 8.36 23.21
N SER A 173 -4.20 9.26 23.90
CA SER A 173 -4.20 9.33 25.38
C SER A 173 -5.56 9.63 26.00
N THR A 174 -6.54 10.10 25.22
CA THR A 174 -7.92 10.38 25.65
C THR A 174 -8.91 9.28 25.23
N ASN A 175 -8.45 8.09 24.81
CA ASN A 175 -9.27 6.99 24.29
C ASN A 175 -10.12 7.34 23.05
N LEU A 176 -9.65 8.27 22.22
CA LEU A 176 -10.24 8.55 20.90
C LEU A 176 -9.49 7.77 19.83
N CYS A 177 -10.22 7.08 18.96
CA CYS A 177 -9.65 6.37 17.82
C CYS A 177 -9.29 7.39 16.72
N GLN A 178 -8.01 7.47 16.38
CA GLN A 178 -7.44 8.41 15.41
C GLN A 178 -6.58 7.68 14.38
N PRO A 179 -6.33 8.27 13.20
CA PRO A 179 -5.40 7.71 12.22
C PRO A 179 -4.02 7.46 12.85
N LYS A 180 -3.43 6.34 12.50
CA LYS A 180 -2.02 6.10 12.81
C LYS A 180 -1.14 7.07 12.03
N VAL A 181 -0.01 7.41 12.63
CA VAL A 181 1.08 8.15 12.00
C VAL A 181 2.39 7.38 12.23
N CYS A 182 3.38 7.52 11.34
CA CYS A 182 4.60 6.72 11.41
C CYS A 182 5.29 6.84 12.79
N GLY A 183 5.30 8.04 13.37
CA GLY A 183 5.87 8.30 14.71
C GLY A 183 5.22 7.56 15.88
N GLN A 184 4.14 6.81 15.67
CA GLN A 184 3.58 5.91 16.68
C GLN A 184 4.25 4.53 16.71
N TYR A 185 5.04 4.17 15.71
CA TYR A 185 5.83 2.95 15.70
C TYR A 185 7.11 3.14 16.51
N LEU A 186 7.29 2.28 17.51
CA LEU A 186 8.39 2.37 18.48
C LEU A 186 9.62 1.58 18.07
N TYR A 187 9.49 0.72 17.05
CA TYR A 187 10.54 -0.19 16.61
C TYR A 187 10.68 -0.17 15.09
N GLU A 188 11.92 -0.29 14.61
CA GLU A 188 12.28 -0.33 13.19
C GLU A 188 11.45 -1.34 12.38
N TYR A 189 11.27 -2.56 12.90
CA TYR A 189 10.48 -3.60 12.21
C TYR A 189 9.00 -3.25 12.01
N GLN A 190 8.44 -2.38 12.87
CA GLN A 190 7.06 -1.90 12.71
C GLN A 190 7.01 -0.81 11.64
N CYS A 191 8.04 0.04 11.59
CA CYS A 191 8.16 1.12 10.63
C CYS A 191 8.17 0.60 9.18
N ALA A 192 8.91 -0.50 8.94
CA ALA A 192 8.98 -1.15 7.64
C ALA A 192 7.64 -1.71 7.11
N GLN A 193 6.57 -1.74 7.93
CA GLN A 193 5.24 -2.22 7.50
C GLN A 193 4.37 -1.11 6.91
N GLY A 194 4.71 0.15 7.14
CA GLY A 194 3.89 1.29 6.72
C GLY A 194 2.55 1.35 7.47
N ILE A 195 1.64 2.20 6.98
CA ILE A 195 0.30 2.36 7.56
C ILE A 195 -0.74 2.28 6.44
N SER A 196 -1.68 1.35 6.54
CA SER A 196 -2.78 1.26 5.59
C SER A 196 -3.71 2.48 5.71
N THR A 197 -4.14 3.04 4.59
CA THR A 197 -5.08 4.19 4.58
C THR A 197 -6.53 3.75 4.38
N PHE A 198 -7.48 4.67 4.61
CA PHE A 198 -8.90 4.50 4.26
C PHE A 198 -9.20 4.73 2.77
N GLY A 199 -8.18 5.06 1.96
CA GLY A 199 -8.34 5.43 0.56
C GLY A 199 -9.05 4.36 -0.27
N PRO A 200 -9.48 4.73 -1.50
CA PRO A 200 -10.16 3.80 -2.38
C PRO A 200 -9.24 2.62 -2.67
N TYR A 201 -9.75 1.42 -2.37
CA TYR A 201 -9.06 0.14 -2.57
C TYR A 201 -7.81 -0.10 -1.70
N LEU A 202 -7.51 -1.36 -1.38
CA LEU A 202 -6.46 -1.82 -0.44
C LEU A 202 -5.01 -1.48 -0.82
N ASN A 203 -4.80 -0.58 -1.77
CA ASN A 203 -3.51 -0.33 -2.40
C ASN A 203 -2.88 0.97 -1.93
N ASN A 204 -3.49 1.69 -0.99
CA ASN A 204 -2.95 2.96 -0.51
C ASN A 204 -2.34 2.81 0.89
N ILE A 205 -1.05 3.07 1.00
CA ILE A 205 -0.29 3.03 2.25
C ILE A 205 0.42 4.36 2.48
N ILE A 206 0.61 4.75 3.74
CA ILE A 206 1.59 5.76 4.11
C ILE A 206 2.91 5.01 4.31
N GLY A 207 3.89 5.32 3.48
CA GLY A 207 5.25 4.80 3.65
C GLY A 207 5.85 5.37 4.92
N CYS A 208 6.57 4.55 5.67
CA CYS A 208 7.31 4.98 6.85
C CYS A 208 8.75 4.50 6.73
N TYR A 209 9.69 5.26 7.29
CA TYR A 209 11.09 4.88 7.36
C TYR A 209 11.66 5.13 8.76
N TRP A 210 12.61 4.31 9.17
CA TRP A 210 13.23 4.41 10.47
C TRP A 210 14.41 5.38 10.43
N ASN A 211 14.28 6.52 11.12
CA ASN A 211 15.36 7.49 11.22
C ASN A 211 16.33 7.08 12.33
N GLN A 212 17.51 6.60 11.95
CA GLN A 212 18.55 6.12 12.86
C GLN A 212 19.11 7.25 13.76
N ASP A 213 19.10 8.51 13.30
CA ASP A 213 19.60 9.64 14.08
C ASP A 213 18.66 10.01 15.22
N SER A 214 17.35 9.99 14.98
CA SER A 214 16.34 10.28 16.00
C SER A 214 15.86 9.04 16.77
N ASN A 215 16.15 7.82 16.30
CA ASN A 215 15.55 6.57 16.77
C ASN A 215 14.01 6.61 16.75
N GLU A 216 13.45 7.20 15.70
CA GLU A 216 12.00 7.35 15.54
C GLU A 216 11.58 6.98 14.12
N CYS A 217 10.38 6.43 14.00
CA CYS A 217 9.76 6.18 12.70
C CYS A 217 9.16 7.47 12.14
N GLN A 218 9.49 7.82 10.91
CA GLN A 218 9.07 9.05 10.24
C GLN A 218 8.32 8.71 8.94
N ASP A 219 7.53 9.66 8.46
CA ASP A 219 6.84 9.52 7.17
C ASP A 219 7.87 9.45 6.04
N PHE A 220 7.68 8.54 5.09
CA PHE A 220 8.55 8.42 3.92
C PHE A 220 8.58 9.74 3.13
N ASP A 221 9.80 10.24 2.92
CA ASP A 221 10.07 11.44 2.12
C ASP A 221 11.14 11.13 1.07
N PRO A 222 10.78 11.06 -0.23
CA PRO A 222 11.72 10.71 -1.29
C PRO A 222 12.89 11.70 -1.42
N GLU A 223 12.77 12.94 -0.93
CA GLU A 223 13.82 13.97 -1.08
C GLU A 223 15.06 13.71 -0.21
N ILE A 224 14.88 12.95 0.87
CA ILE A 224 15.93 12.66 1.86
C ILE A 224 16.40 11.20 1.85
N MET A 225 15.75 10.34 1.07
CA MET A 225 16.15 8.93 0.95
C MET A 225 17.51 8.78 0.26
N ASP A 226 18.22 7.73 0.62
CA ASP A 226 19.37 7.25 -0.15
C ASP A 226 18.96 6.14 -1.13
N ASN A 227 19.95 5.55 -1.79
CA ASN A 227 19.72 4.54 -2.81
C ASN A 227 19.08 3.27 -2.24
N ILE A 228 19.44 2.85 -1.03
CA ILE A 228 18.94 1.60 -0.40
C ILE A 228 17.52 1.83 0.13
N ASP A 229 17.31 2.97 0.78
CA ASP A 229 16.09 3.31 1.48
C ASP A 229 14.94 3.67 0.53
N CYS A 230 15.25 4.27 -0.61
CA CYS A 230 14.26 4.69 -1.60
C CYS A 230 13.33 3.55 -2.03
N TYR A 231 13.88 2.41 -2.46
CA TYR A 231 13.05 1.27 -2.88
C TYR A 231 12.34 0.61 -1.69
N THR A 232 13.07 0.42 -0.60
CA THR A 232 12.61 -0.32 0.58
C THR A 232 11.44 0.36 1.27
N TYR A 233 11.56 1.64 1.61
CA TYR A 233 10.54 2.37 2.38
C TYR A 233 9.43 2.98 1.52
N SER A 234 9.61 2.99 0.19
CA SER A 234 8.54 3.28 -0.76
C SER A 234 7.70 2.05 -1.13
N PHE A 235 7.98 0.89 -0.54
CA PHE A 235 7.30 -0.38 -0.88
C PHE A 235 7.39 -0.68 -2.38
N GLY A 236 8.56 -0.39 -2.97
CA GLY A 236 8.83 -0.58 -4.38
C GLY A 236 8.06 0.35 -5.32
N THR A 237 7.40 1.41 -4.84
CA THR A 237 6.71 2.38 -5.71
C THR A 237 7.63 3.50 -6.21
N TYR A 238 8.82 3.60 -5.62
CA TYR A 238 9.91 4.48 -6.05
C TYR A 238 11.19 3.66 -6.24
N HIS A 239 12.07 4.18 -7.07
CA HIS A 239 13.40 3.62 -7.30
C HIS A 239 14.44 4.73 -7.36
N TRP A 240 15.70 4.37 -7.16
CA TRP A 240 16.83 5.28 -7.20
C TRP A 240 17.30 5.49 -8.64
N ASP A 241 17.17 6.71 -9.15
CA ASP A 241 17.72 7.10 -10.44
C ASP A 241 19.00 7.89 -10.24
N LYS A 242 20.11 7.37 -10.77
CA LYS A 242 21.40 8.06 -10.79
C LYS A 242 21.65 8.64 -12.17
N LYS A 243 21.33 9.92 -12.34
CA LYS A 243 21.78 10.68 -13.51
C LYS A 243 23.31 10.76 -13.53
N LYS A 244 23.90 10.56 -14.70
CA LYS A 244 25.35 10.47 -14.88
C LYS A 244 26.04 11.76 -14.42
N GLY A 245 26.72 11.71 -13.27
CA GLY A 245 27.48 12.84 -12.72
C GLY A 245 26.76 13.68 -11.68
N GLU A 246 25.52 13.33 -11.32
CA GLU A 246 24.71 14.03 -10.31
C GLU A 246 24.50 13.15 -9.07
N LYS A 247 24.07 13.79 -7.96
CA LYS A 247 23.48 13.07 -6.82
C LYS A 247 22.26 12.32 -7.38
N GLY A 248 22.09 11.04 -7.01
CA GLY A 248 20.89 10.32 -7.41
C GLY A 248 19.66 10.85 -6.66
N ASP A 249 18.49 10.57 -7.21
CA ASP A 249 17.20 10.97 -6.64
C ASP A 249 16.27 9.76 -6.53
N CYS A 250 15.37 9.79 -5.54
CA CYS A 250 14.32 8.80 -5.40
C CYS A 250 13.11 9.18 -6.26
N VAL A 251 12.90 8.46 -7.37
CA VAL A 251 11.89 8.80 -8.39
C VAL A 251 10.76 7.77 -8.42
N SER A 252 9.54 8.25 -8.66
CA SER A 252 8.36 7.38 -8.71
C SER A 252 8.34 6.52 -9.98
N CYS A 253 8.02 5.24 -9.85
CA CYS A 253 7.92 4.32 -10.97
C CYS A 253 6.75 4.61 -11.92
N PHE A 254 5.71 5.31 -11.44
CA PHE A 254 4.61 5.78 -12.28
C PHE A 254 5.03 6.87 -13.28
N GLN A 255 5.98 7.74 -12.92
CA GLN A 255 6.34 8.90 -13.76
C GLN A 255 6.95 8.50 -15.12
N GLN A 256 7.64 7.35 -15.19
CA GLN A 256 8.24 6.90 -16.44
C GLN A 256 7.18 6.59 -17.52
N LEU A 257 6.03 6.03 -17.14
CA LEU A 257 4.93 5.73 -18.07
C LEU A 257 4.32 7.01 -18.68
N LEU A 258 4.25 8.09 -17.90
CA LEU A 258 3.77 9.38 -18.38
C LEU A 258 4.73 9.99 -19.40
N ILE A 259 6.05 9.90 -19.18
CA ILE A 259 7.04 10.44 -20.12
C ILE A 259 6.95 9.71 -21.46
N PHE A 260 6.87 8.37 -21.46
CA PHE A 260 6.73 7.60 -22.69
C PHE A 260 5.43 7.92 -23.44
N SER A 261 4.32 8.08 -22.74
CA SER A 261 3.03 8.42 -23.38
C SER A 261 3.05 9.84 -23.97
N ILE A 262 3.65 10.82 -23.30
CA ILE A 262 3.82 12.18 -23.85
C ILE A 262 4.69 12.17 -25.11
N ILE A 263 5.82 11.45 -25.11
CA ILE A 263 6.69 11.35 -26.30
C ILE A 263 5.94 10.73 -27.47
N MET A 264 5.16 9.67 -27.23
CA MET A 264 4.35 9.03 -28.28
C MET A 264 3.29 9.97 -28.86
N ILE A 265 2.67 10.83 -28.04
CA ILE A 265 1.71 11.83 -28.52
C ILE A 265 2.38 12.90 -29.38
N ILE A 266 3.61 13.31 -29.05
CA ILE A 266 4.35 14.33 -29.82
C ILE A 266 4.85 13.79 -31.16
N LEU A 267 5.08 12.48 -31.27
CA LEU A 267 5.59 11.84 -32.48
C LEU A 267 4.50 11.46 -33.51
N ILE A 268 3.22 11.59 -33.15
CA ILE A 268 2.06 11.35 -34.04
C ILE A 268 1.62 12.68 -34.66
#